data_AF-X0Q672-F1
#
_entry.id   AF-X0Q672-F1
#
_cell.length_a   1.000
_cell.length_b   1.000
_cell.length_c   1.000
_cell.angle_alpha   90.00
_cell.angle_beta   90.00
_cell.angle_gamma   90.00
#
_symmetry.space_group_name_H-M   'P 1'
#
loop_
_entity.id
_entity.type
_entity.pdbx_description
1 polymer ?
#
loop_
_entity_poly.entity_id
_entity_poly.type
_entity_poly.pdbx_seq_one_letter_code
_entity_poly.pdbx_strand_id
1 'polypeptide(L)'
;MNYNAPVSDSQCSGYGIYFLTDGVPNGSSNSIASGLMNLSLKGKSSSLSLDGTCNGGLVNNGGSTGWACMGEYSKKLRDVTNPSKRSILTATVGFGKEFAGIKTSVDGAGKTVYHCDESASSSFTPSTHVKNLCKLGSEAYGGGGFYYTTDADSLAASVSSFTAKLTQIIETAPSGTITIPNDPLSSTNLQPFAYLPMLEPKVAGSQYVWPGNLKKYNVYQGTLYGKSTFPFSESSRLYVDDDGDDFPDDLSTSTQDLWSTTDYKNDKGESANNSIYAGGAYARLKAPTAGTNASTTRNVYVESGTGSNAKLVNIKVTNGTVIGFDQLDTDYGVAEKLYLLSFLGYSVSTDAAATITALNTAAKQTTAFNDIVKKSTNSRGEGIRRRSTL
;
A
#
# COMPACT_ATOMS: atom_id res chain seq x y z
N MET A 1 -31.11 -9.08 19.58
CA MET A 1 -30.09 -8.29 18.87
C MET A 1 -28.87 -9.17 18.75
N ASN A 2 -28.61 -9.70 17.56
CA ASN A 2 -27.36 -10.41 17.30
C ASN A 2 -26.31 -9.34 16.99
N TYR A 3 -25.22 -9.34 17.75
CA TYR A 3 -24.06 -8.50 17.48
C TYR A 3 -23.44 -8.98 16.16
N ASN A 4 -23.57 -8.19 15.10
CA ASN A 4 -22.75 -8.33 13.91
C ASN A 4 -21.47 -7.54 14.17
N ALA A 5 -20.33 -8.22 14.13
CA ALA A 5 -19.06 -7.55 14.32
C ALA A 5 -18.87 -6.51 13.19
N PRO A 6 -18.43 -5.27 13.51
CA PRO A 6 -18.15 -4.24 12.50
C PRO A 6 -16.91 -4.58 11.66
N VAL A 7 -16.17 -5.63 12.05
CA VAL A 7 -15.10 -6.23 11.26
C VAL A 7 -15.72 -7.44 10.59
N SER A 8 -16.02 -7.33 9.29
CA SER A 8 -16.36 -8.51 8.53
C SER A 8 -15.12 -9.42 8.47
N ASP A 9 -15.29 -10.75 8.53
CA ASP A 9 -14.18 -11.74 8.44
C ASP A 9 -13.26 -11.49 7.23
N SER A 10 -13.76 -10.70 6.27
CA SER A 10 -13.09 -9.95 5.21
C SER A 10 -11.74 -9.31 5.45
N GLN A 11 -11.57 -8.61 6.57
CA GLN A 11 -10.52 -7.59 6.72
C GLN A 11 -9.31 -8.15 7.47
N CYS A 12 -9.45 -9.35 8.03
CA CYS A 12 -8.42 -10.04 8.81
C CYS A 12 -8.08 -11.43 8.27
N SER A 13 -8.70 -11.86 7.16
CA SER A 13 -8.47 -13.17 6.56
C SER A 13 -7.66 -13.07 5.27
N GLY A 14 -6.48 -13.68 5.27
CA GLY A 14 -5.65 -13.82 4.08
C GLY A 14 -6.10 -15.01 3.23
N TYR A 15 -6.44 -14.79 1.96
CA TYR A 15 -6.87 -15.84 1.04
C TYR A 15 -5.81 -16.13 -0.02
N GLY A 16 -5.43 -17.40 -0.14
CA GLY A 16 -4.42 -17.79 -1.10
C GLY A 16 -4.49 -19.25 -1.51
N ILE A 17 -4.00 -19.52 -2.72
CA ILE A 17 -3.80 -20.84 -3.28
C ILE A 17 -2.30 -21.11 -3.29
N TYR A 18 -1.87 -22.16 -2.60
CA TYR A 18 -0.50 -22.65 -2.63
C TYR A 18 -0.42 -23.88 -3.54
N PHE A 19 0.24 -23.74 -4.69
CA PHE A 19 0.30 -24.76 -5.73
C PHE A 19 1.69 -25.38 -5.81
N LEU A 20 1.87 -26.55 -5.19
CA LEU A 20 3.09 -27.36 -5.23
C LEU A 20 3.01 -28.40 -6.36
N THR A 21 4.04 -28.49 -7.19
CA THR A 21 4.15 -29.50 -8.23
C THR A 21 5.57 -30.03 -8.36
N ASP A 22 5.70 -31.34 -8.58
CA ASP A 22 6.94 -32.04 -8.93
C ASP A 22 6.94 -32.49 -10.41
N GLY A 23 5.88 -32.17 -11.16
CA GLY A 23 5.72 -32.51 -12.57
C GLY A 23 5.07 -31.40 -13.40
N VAL A 24 5.00 -31.61 -14.71
CA VAL A 24 4.40 -30.64 -15.65
C VAL A 24 2.94 -31.03 -15.97
N PRO A 25 2.01 -30.06 -16.12
CA PRO A 25 0.64 -30.34 -16.51
C PRO A 25 0.57 -31.08 -17.84
N ASN A 26 -0.18 -32.19 -17.87
CA ASN A 26 -0.48 -32.97 -19.07
C ASN A 26 -1.96 -33.36 -19.07
N GLY A 27 -2.49 -33.71 -20.25
CA GLY A 27 -3.85 -34.26 -20.37
C GLY A 27 -5.00 -33.26 -20.16
N SER A 28 -4.76 -31.96 -20.32
CA SER A 28 -5.80 -30.92 -20.25
C SER A 28 -5.88 -30.12 -21.55
N SER A 29 -6.78 -29.16 -21.63
CA SER A 29 -6.89 -28.21 -22.75
C SER A 29 -7.55 -26.93 -22.25
N ASN A 30 -7.52 -25.86 -23.06
CA ASN A 30 -8.24 -24.65 -22.69
C ASN A 30 -9.75 -24.88 -22.52
N SER A 31 -10.36 -25.75 -23.33
CA SER A 31 -11.79 -26.04 -23.20
C SER A 31 -12.12 -26.75 -21.89
N ILE A 32 -11.29 -27.71 -21.47
CA ILE A 32 -11.47 -28.42 -20.19
C ILE A 32 -11.21 -27.46 -19.02
N ALA A 33 -10.10 -26.72 -19.07
CA ALA A 33 -9.68 -25.84 -17.98
C ALA A 33 -10.65 -24.65 -17.79
N SER A 34 -11.02 -23.95 -18.87
CA SER A 34 -11.99 -22.85 -18.80
C SER A 34 -13.35 -23.32 -18.30
N GLY A 35 -13.83 -24.48 -18.76
CA GLY A 35 -15.09 -25.07 -18.29
C GLY A 35 -15.10 -25.31 -16.79
N LEU A 36 -14.02 -25.91 -16.25
CA LEU A 36 -13.89 -26.19 -14.82
C LEU A 36 -13.75 -24.91 -13.98
N MET A 37 -12.86 -23.99 -14.39
CA MET A 37 -12.61 -22.74 -13.66
C MET A 37 -13.83 -21.81 -13.68
N ASN A 38 -14.63 -21.82 -14.75
CA ASN A 38 -15.88 -21.05 -14.78
C ASN A 38 -16.93 -21.55 -13.77
N LEU A 39 -16.82 -22.80 -13.27
CA LEU A 39 -17.71 -23.29 -12.21
C LEU A 39 -17.44 -22.62 -10.85
N SER A 40 -16.19 -22.24 -10.57
CA SER A 40 -15.83 -21.52 -9.34
C SER A 40 -15.99 -20.01 -9.49
N LEU A 41 -15.92 -19.47 -10.71
CA LEU A 41 -16.22 -18.07 -11.01
C LEU A 41 -17.71 -17.74 -11.08
N LYS A 42 -18.61 -18.63 -10.61
CA LYS A 42 -20.07 -18.56 -10.78
C LYS A 42 -20.65 -17.16 -10.51
N GLY A 43 -20.80 -16.44 -11.60
CA GLY A 43 -21.62 -15.26 -11.78
C GLY A 43 -21.70 -15.07 -13.29
N LYS A 44 -22.89 -15.24 -13.88
CA LYS A 44 -23.15 -15.13 -15.33
C LYS A 44 -23.00 -13.69 -15.85
N SER A 45 -22.00 -12.94 -15.38
CA SER A 45 -21.53 -11.72 -16.02
C SER A 45 -20.39 -12.12 -16.95
N SER A 46 -20.48 -11.73 -18.23
CA SER A 46 -19.47 -12.01 -19.25
C SER A 46 -18.07 -11.48 -18.91
N SER A 47 -17.95 -10.56 -17.93
CA SER A 47 -16.68 -9.99 -17.48
C SER A 47 -15.82 -10.95 -16.66
N LEU A 48 -16.42 -11.87 -15.89
CA LEU A 48 -15.70 -12.78 -14.99
C LEU A 48 -15.50 -14.18 -15.58
N SER A 49 -16.15 -14.52 -16.69
CA SER A 49 -15.91 -15.80 -17.36
C SER A 49 -14.56 -15.81 -18.09
N LEU A 50 -13.92 -16.98 -18.08
CA LEU A 50 -12.86 -17.31 -19.03
C LEU A 50 -13.49 -17.67 -20.37
N ASP A 51 -12.99 -17.08 -21.44
CA ASP A 51 -13.31 -17.55 -22.79
C ASP A 51 -12.59 -18.88 -23.06
N GLY A 52 -13.06 -19.63 -24.07
CA GLY A 52 -12.48 -20.94 -24.41
C GLY A 52 -11.03 -20.87 -24.94
N THR A 53 -10.53 -19.67 -25.23
CA THR A 53 -9.16 -19.40 -25.69
C THR A 53 -8.24 -18.96 -24.54
N CYS A 54 -8.81 -18.51 -23.41
CA CYS A 54 -8.12 -17.98 -22.25
C CYS A 54 -7.13 -16.88 -22.62
N ASN A 55 -7.62 -15.91 -23.40
CA ASN A 55 -6.79 -14.83 -23.94
C ASN A 55 -6.18 -13.99 -22.81
N GLY A 56 -4.93 -13.56 -22.98
CA GLY A 56 -4.15 -12.88 -21.95
C GLY A 56 -3.53 -13.81 -20.90
N GLY A 57 -3.77 -15.11 -20.96
CA GLY A 57 -3.15 -16.12 -20.12
C GLY A 57 -1.68 -16.42 -20.43
N LEU A 58 -1.14 -17.45 -19.79
CA LEU A 58 0.19 -17.98 -20.09
C LEU A 58 0.24 -18.67 -21.46
N VAL A 59 1.45 -18.84 -21.99
CA VAL A 59 1.64 -19.51 -23.29
C VAL A 59 1.39 -21.01 -23.13
N ASN A 60 0.48 -21.59 -23.92
CA ASN A 60 0.32 -23.03 -23.95
C ASN A 60 1.53 -23.71 -24.60
N ASN A 61 2.01 -24.79 -23.98
CA ASN A 61 3.09 -25.62 -24.50
C ASN A 61 2.48 -26.88 -25.14
N GLY A 62 1.81 -26.70 -26.28
CA GLY A 62 1.03 -27.75 -26.95
C GLY A 62 -0.47 -27.77 -26.57
N GLY A 63 -1.27 -28.50 -27.34
CA GLY A 63 -2.73 -28.56 -27.21
C GLY A 63 -3.26 -29.37 -26.01
N SER A 64 -2.39 -30.09 -25.32
CA SER A 64 -2.69 -30.94 -24.15
C SER A 64 -2.38 -30.27 -22.80
N THR A 65 -2.37 -28.93 -22.77
CA THR A 65 -2.08 -28.12 -21.57
C THR A 65 -3.13 -27.02 -21.37
N GLY A 66 -3.30 -26.57 -20.12
CA GLY A 66 -4.25 -25.52 -19.73
C GLY A 66 -3.59 -24.26 -19.17
N TRP A 67 -2.31 -24.00 -19.51
CA TRP A 67 -1.52 -22.90 -18.94
C TRP A 67 -2.18 -21.53 -19.14
N ALA A 68 -2.71 -21.30 -20.34
CA ALA A 68 -3.43 -20.06 -20.65
C ALA A 68 -4.55 -19.80 -19.63
N CYS A 69 -5.42 -20.78 -19.43
CA CYS A 69 -6.54 -20.65 -18.50
C CYS A 69 -6.09 -20.52 -17.04
N MET A 70 -5.04 -21.25 -16.62
CA MET A 70 -4.49 -21.11 -15.26
C MET A 70 -4.00 -19.68 -14.98
N GLY A 71 -3.29 -19.09 -15.94
CA GLY A 71 -2.81 -17.71 -15.82
C GLY A 71 -3.94 -16.70 -15.75
N GLU A 72 -4.90 -16.79 -16.68
CA GLU A 72 -6.03 -15.86 -16.71
C GLU A 72 -6.93 -16.02 -15.48
N TYR A 73 -7.15 -17.26 -15.04
CA TYR A 73 -7.91 -17.56 -13.84
C TYR A 73 -7.26 -16.96 -12.59
N SER A 74 -5.94 -17.09 -12.45
CA SER A 74 -5.21 -16.53 -11.30
C SER A 74 -5.31 -15.00 -11.25
N LYS A 75 -5.32 -14.34 -12.41
CA LYS A 75 -5.59 -12.89 -12.48
C LYS A 75 -7.00 -12.54 -12.03
N LYS A 76 -8.01 -13.28 -12.50
CA LYS A 76 -9.40 -13.07 -12.07
C LYS A 76 -9.61 -13.34 -10.58
N LEU A 77 -8.92 -14.33 -10.00
CA LEU A 77 -8.95 -14.61 -8.57
C LEU A 77 -8.29 -13.50 -7.73
N ARG A 78 -7.21 -12.91 -8.23
CA ARG A 78 -6.54 -11.79 -7.58
C ARG A 78 -7.34 -10.49 -7.67
N ASP A 79 -8.13 -10.31 -8.72
CA ASP A 79 -9.01 -9.16 -8.87
C ASP A 79 -10.16 -9.23 -7.85
N VAL A 80 -10.32 -8.19 -7.02
CA VAL A 80 -11.36 -8.10 -5.99
C VAL A 80 -12.78 -8.15 -6.53
N THR A 81 -12.99 -8.00 -7.84
CA THR A 81 -14.30 -8.15 -8.50
C THR A 81 -14.77 -9.61 -8.63
N ASN A 82 -13.94 -10.59 -8.24
CA ASN A 82 -14.33 -12.01 -8.25
C ASN A 82 -15.49 -12.31 -7.28
N PRO A 83 -16.14 -13.49 -7.39
CA PRO A 83 -17.30 -13.83 -6.55
C PRO A 83 -17.07 -13.77 -5.04
N SER A 84 -15.82 -13.93 -4.58
CA SER A 84 -15.47 -13.82 -3.15
C SER A 84 -15.28 -12.37 -2.69
N LYS A 85 -15.37 -11.39 -3.60
CA LYS A 85 -15.14 -9.95 -3.40
C LYS A 85 -13.79 -9.62 -2.73
N ARG A 86 -12.75 -10.43 -2.99
CA ARG A 86 -11.46 -10.39 -2.28
C ARG A 86 -10.30 -10.86 -3.13
N SER A 87 -9.12 -10.27 -2.97
CA SER A 87 -7.92 -10.73 -3.65
C SER A 87 -7.49 -12.12 -3.14
N ILE A 88 -7.39 -13.09 -4.05
CA ILE A 88 -6.88 -14.43 -3.77
C ILE A 88 -5.54 -14.60 -4.49
N LEU A 89 -4.45 -14.65 -3.73
CA LEU A 89 -3.11 -14.80 -4.29
C LEU A 89 -2.83 -16.26 -4.66
N THR A 90 -2.11 -16.49 -5.76
CA THR A 90 -1.64 -17.83 -6.15
C THR A 90 -0.11 -17.87 -6.07
N ALA A 91 0.42 -18.71 -5.18
CA ALA A 91 1.84 -19.04 -5.11
C ALA A 91 2.11 -20.37 -5.79
N THR A 92 3.23 -20.47 -6.48
CA THR A 92 3.63 -21.70 -7.19
C THR A 92 4.97 -22.20 -6.70
N VAL A 93 5.09 -23.52 -6.56
CA VAL A 93 6.31 -24.17 -6.11
C VAL A 93 6.66 -25.29 -7.07
N GLY A 94 7.86 -25.21 -7.66
CA GLY A 94 8.44 -26.26 -8.48
C GLY A 94 9.42 -27.09 -7.66
N PHE A 95 9.06 -28.34 -7.37
CA PHE A 95 9.88 -29.26 -6.61
C PHE A 95 10.73 -30.16 -7.53
N GLY A 96 12.03 -30.21 -7.27
CA GLY A 96 12.96 -31.11 -7.97
C GLY A 96 13.70 -30.45 -9.13
N LYS A 97 14.77 -31.13 -9.57
CA LYS A 97 15.77 -30.62 -10.53
C LYS A 97 15.17 -30.12 -11.86
N GLU A 98 14.00 -30.61 -12.25
CA GLU A 98 13.35 -30.24 -13.50
C GLU A 98 12.87 -28.79 -13.52
N PHE A 99 12.70 -28.17 -12.34
CA PHE A 99 12.29 -26.77 -12.18
C PHE A 99 13.46 -25.80 -11.96
N ALA A 100 14.70 -26.27 -12.11
CA ALA A 100 15.88 -25.44 -11.99
C ALA A 100 16.07 -24.50 -13.20
N GLY A 101 17.11 -23.67 -13.16
CA GLY A 101 17.61 -22.91 -14.32
C GLY A 101 16.89 -21.59 -14.60
N ILE A 102 15.89 -21.19 -13.80
CA ILE A 102 15.38 -19.81 -13.82
C ILE A 102 16.43 -18.88 -13.20
N LYS A 103 16.72 -17.76 -13.87
CA LYS A 103 17.67 -16.77 -13.34
C LYS A 103 17.11 -16.13 -12.08
N THR A 104 17.96 -15.97 -11.06
CA THR A 104 17.59 -15.31 -9.81
C THR A 104 18.44 -14.07 -9.55
N SER A 105 17.89 -13.11 -8.81
CA SER A 105 18.63 -12.03 -8.15
C SER A 105 18.19 -11.93 -6.70
N VAL A 106 18.86 -11.06 -5.93
CA VAL A 106 18.46 -10.72 -4.57
C VAL A 106 18.04 -9.24 -4.57
N ASP A 107 16.88 -8.94 -4.00
CA ASP A 107 16.42 -7.55 -3.86
C ASP A 107 17.09 -6.82 -2.68
N GLY A 108 16.78 -5.54 -2.51
CA GLY A 108 17.33 -4.73 -1.41
C GLY A 108 16.91 -5.18 -0.01
N ALA A 109 15.93 -6.09 0.11
CA ALA A 109 15.47 -6.71 1.35
C ALA A 109 16.06 -8.11 1.57
N GLY A 110 16.98 -8.56 0.72
CA GLY A 110 17.61 -9.88 0.84
C GLY A 110 16.77 -11.04 0.31
N LYS A 111 15.67 -10.77 -0.40
CA LYS A 111 14.75 -11.80 -0.92
C LYS A 111 15.13 -12.22 -2.33
N THR A 112 15.00 -13.52 -2.61
CA THR A 112 15.17 -14.07 -3.96
C THR A 112 14.08 -13.60 -4.91
N VAL A 113 14.49 -13.01 -6.02
CA VAL A 113 13.63 -12.60 -7.14
C VAL A 113 13.91 -13.52 -8.32
N TYR A 114 12.86 -14.13 -8.87
CA TYR A 114 12.95 -15.01 -10.03
C TYR A 114 12.60 -14.25 -11.32
N HIS A 115 13.52 -14.25 -12.28
CA HIS A 115 13.33 -13.65 -13.60
C HIS A 115 12.77 -14.70 -14.54
N CYS A 116 11.45 -14.92 -14.51
CA CYS A 116 10.79 -16.07 -15.14
C CYS A 116 10.98 -16.21 -16.67
N ASP A 117 11.39 -15.15 -17.36
CA ASP A 117 11.72 -15.18 -18.78
C ASP A 117 13.19 -15.48 -19.07
N GLU A 118 14.05 -15.30 -18.07
CA GLU A 118 15.49 -15.43 -18.17
C GLU A 118 15.97 -16.78 -17.65
N SER A 119 16.92 -17.35 -18.38
CA SER A 119 17.60 -18.58 -17.97
C SER A 119 18.89 -18.22 -17.25
N ALA A 120 19.19 -18.93 -16.16
CA ALA A 120 20.49 -18.83 -15.51
C ALA A 120 21.57 -19.28 -16.51
N SER A 121 22.79 -18.73 -16.41
CA SER A 121 23.96 -19.14 -17.22
C SER A 121 24.49 -20.51 -16.79
N SER A 122 23.60 -21.49 -16.70
CA SER A 122 23.83 -22.84 -16.22
C SER A 122 23.59 -23.84 -17.35
N SER A 123 24.08 -25.07 -17.20
CA SER A 123 23.84 -26.17 -18.15
C SER A 123 22.38 -26.61 -18.24
N PHE A 124 21.49 -26.00 -17.45
CA PHE A 124 20.07 -26.34 -17.39
C PHE A 124 19.23 -25.22 -17.98
N THR A 125 18.63 -25.45 -19.15
CA THR A 125 17.70 -24.50 -19.78
C THR A 125 16.28 -24.83 -19.31
N PRO A 126 15.59 -23.91 -18.60
CA PRO A 126 14.24 -24.15 -18.09
C PRO A 126 13.26 -24.32 -19.25
N SER A 127 12.43 -25.37 -19.17
CA SER A 127 11.39 -25.62 -20.17
C SER A 127 10.30 -24.54 -20.12
N THR A 128 9.47 -24.45 -21.17
CA THR A 128 8.31 -23.54 -21.18
C THR A 128 7.38 -23.79 -19.99
N HIS A 129 7.26 -25.03 -19.51
CA HIS A 129 6.47 -25.34 -18.31
C HIS A 129 7.04 -24.72 -17.05
N VAL A 130 8.37 -24.75 -16.87
CA VAL A 130 9.04 -24.13 -15.72
C VAL A 130 8.85 -22.62 -15.76
N LYS A 131 9.03 -22.01 -16.94
CA LYS A 131 8.79 -20.57 -17.13
C LYS A 131 7.33 -20.20 -16.84
N ASN A 132 6.37 -20.99 -17.32
CA ASN A 132 4.96 -20.77 -17.05
C ASN A 132 4.61 -20.95 -15.57
N LEU A 133 5.15 -21.95 -14.89
CA LEU A 133 4.95 -22.14 -13.46
C LEU A 133 5.49 -20.94 -12.67
N CYS A 134 6.68 -20.46 -13.03
CA CYS A 134 7.27 -19.27 -12.44
C CYS A 134 6.38 -18.04 -12.67
N LYS A 135 5.91 -17.83 -13.89
CA LYS A 135 5.00 -16.72 -14.23
C LYS A 135 3.65 -16.83 -13.53
N LEU A 136 3.11 -18.04 -13.38
CA LEU A 136 1.82 -18.24 -12.72
C LEU A 136 1.84 -17.71 -11.28
N GLY A 137 2.92 -17.95 -10.56
CA GLY A 137 3.12 -17.40 -9.20
C GLY A 137 3.57 -15.95 -9.18
N SER A 138 4.09 -15.40 -10.28
CA SER A 138 4.62 -14.02 -10.29
C SER A 138 3.52 -12.97 -10.17
N GLU A 139 3.92 -11.73 -9.89
CA GLU A 139 3.03 -10.57 -9.74
C GLU A 139 2.24 -10.24 -11.02
N ALA A 140 2.69 -10.72 -12.19
CA ALA A 140 1.96 -10.57 -13.44
C ALA A 140 0.65 -11.38 -13.47
N TYR A 141 0.58 -12.48 -12.70
CA TYR A 141 -0.56 -13.39 -12.68
C TYR A 141 -1.09 -13.57 -11.26
N GLY A 142 -0.54 -14.51 -10.50
CA GLY A 142 -1.03 -14.92 -9.20
C GLY A 142 -0.59 -14.07 -8.01
N GLY A 143 0.54 -13.37 -8.07
CA GLY A 143 1.05 -12.50 -6.99
C GLY A 143 1.49 -13.21 -5.69
N GLY A 144 1.36 -14.55 -5.61
CA GLY A 144 1.81 -15.30 -4.43
C GLY A 144 3.32 -15.52 -4.37
N GLY A 145 4.03 -15.38 -5.49
CA GLY A 145 5.44 -15.70 -5.67
C GLY A 145 5.67 -17.08 -6.27
N PHE A 146 6.84 -17.25 -6.90
CA PHE A 146 7.37 -18.55 -7.31
C PHE A 146 8.48 -18.97 -6.37
N TYR A 147 8.52 -20.26 -6.05
CA TYR A 147 9.54 -20.87 -5.21
C TYR A 147 10.09 -22.12 -5.89
N TYR A 148 11.41 -22.21 -6.02
CA TYR A 148 12.10 -23.43 -6.43
C TYR A 148 12.71 -24.10 -5.20
N THR A 149 12.52 -25.42 -5.07
CA THR A 149 13.05 -26.19 -3.95
C THR A 149 13.36 -27.63 -4.37
N THR A 150 14.30 -28.26 -3.66
CA THR A 150 14.63 -29.68 -3.79
C THR A 150 14.59 -30.40 -2.44
N ASP A 151 14.17 -29.72 -1.38
CA ASP A 151 14.29 -30.16 0.02
C ASP A 151 13.12 -29.66 0.86
N ALA A 152 12.82 -30.38 1.95
CA ALA A 152 11.66 -30.10 2.79
C ALA A 152 11.78 -28.77 3.55
N ASP A 153 12.99 -28.34 3.92
CA ASP A 153 13.20 -27.12 4.72
C ASP A 153 12.90 -25.87 3.89
N SER A 154 13.38 -25.81 2.66
CA SER A 154 13.09 -24.72 1.72
C SER A 154 11.61 -24.71 1.32
N LEU A 155 10.95 -25.87 1.28
CA LEU A 155 9.50 -25.98 1.08
C LEU A 155 8.70 -25.42 2.27
N ALA A 156 9.12 -25.69 3.51
CA ALA A 156 8.49 -25.11 4.70
C ALA A 156 8.70 -23.58 4.76
N ALA A 157 9.88 -23.12 4.35
CA ALA A 157 10.18 -21.70 4.23
C ALA A 157 9.29 -21.00 3.17
N SER A 158 8.99 -21.65 2.05
CA SER A 158 8.10 -21.09 1.03
C SER A 158 6.65 -20.95 1.51
N VAL A 159 6.13 -21.91 2.29
CA VAL A 159 4.81 -21.79 2.92
C VAL A 159 4.78 -20.57 3.86
N SER A 160 5.78 -20.46 4.74
CA SER A 160 5.88 -19.34 5.69
C SER A 160 5.97 -17.99 4.96
N SER A 161 6.77 -17.92 3.89
CA SER A 161 6.89 -16.72 3.06
C SER A 161 5.58 -16.37 2.35
N PHE A 162 4.81 -17.36 1.90
CA PHE A 162 3.53 -17.13 1.26
C PHE A 162 2.49 -16.66 2.26
N THR A 163 2.36 -17.30 3.43
CA THR A 163 1.44 -16.88 4.49
C THR A 163 1.72 -15.45 4.94
N ALA A 164 3.00 -15.05 5.05
CA ALA A 164 3.35 -13.66 5.38
C ALA A 164 2.90 -12.65 4.29
N LYS A 165 2.84 -13.05 3.01
CA LYS A 165 2.27 -12.22 1.93
C LYS A 165 0.75 -12.14 1.97
N LEU A 166 0.06 -13.15 2.54
CA LEU A 166 -1.39 -13.14 2.69
C LEU A 166 -1.87 -12.16 3.77
N THR A 167 -0.95 -11.57 4.54
CA THR A 167 -1.28 -10.55 5.55
C THR A 167 -1.91 -9.34 4.87
N GLN A 168 -3.19 -9.12 5.13
CA GLN A 168 -3.97 -8.08 4.48
C GLN A 168 -3.59 -6.69 5.01
N ILE A 169 -3.61 -5.70 4.12
CA ILE A 169 -3.56 -4.29 4.50
C ILE A 169 -4.90 -3.99 5.16
N ILE A 170 -4.88 -3.67 6.45
CA ILE A 170 -6.05 -3.08 7.11
C ILE A 170 -6.13 -1.64 6.62
N GLU A 171 -7.26 -1.30 6.00
CA GLU A 171 -7.47 0.05 5.47
C GLU A 171 -7.57 1.08 6.59
N THR A 172 -7.42 2.35 6.22
CA THR A 172 -7.63 3.46 7.15
C THR A 172 -9.04 3.37 7.75
N ALA A 173 -9.15 3.42 9.07
CA ALA A 173 -10.43 3.43 9.77
C ALA A 173 -10.50 4.53 10.83
N PRO A 174 -11.72 5.02 11.18
CA PRO A 174 -11.93 5.79 12.40
C PRO A 174 -11.37 5.04 13.62
N SER A 175 -10.64 5.74 14.48
CA SER A 175 -10.04 5.13 15.68
C SER A 175 -10.37 5.97 16.90
N GLY A 176 -11.28 5.45 17.73
CA GLY A 176 -11.73 6.12 18.95
C GLY A 176 -12.99 6.97 18.75
N THR A 177 -13.30 7.80 19.75
CA THR A 177 -14.55 8.56 19.81
C THR A 177 -14.47 9.86 19.02
N ILE A 178 -15.47 10.10 18.17
CA ILE A 178 -15.69 11.39 17.52
C ILE A 178 -15.93 12.45 18.60
N THR A 179 -15.17 13.54 18.57
CA THR A 179 -15.24 14.58 19.60
C THR A 179 -15.82 15.88 19.03
N ILE A 180 -16.86 16.41 19.70
CA ILE A 180 -17.43 17.73 19.41
C ILE A 180 -17.10 18.65 20.59
N PRO A 181 -16.28 19.70 20.41
CA PRO A 181 -15.93 20.58 21.52
C PRO A 181 -17.09 21.48 21.92
N ASN A 182 -17.06 21.94 23.17
CA ASN A 182 -17.91 23.02 23.65
C ASN A 182 -17.53 24.34 22.94
N ASP A 183 -18.53 25.18 22.71
CA ASP A 183 -18.32 26.53 22.19
C ASP A 183 -17.64 27.40 23.29
N PRO A 184 -16.46 27.98 23.05
CA PRO A 184 -15.79 28.83 24.04
C PRO A 184 -16.59 30.10 24.37
N LEU A 185 -17.54 30.51 23.53
CA LEU A 185 -18.37 31.69 23.72
C LEU A 185 -19.79 31.36 24.23
N SER A 186 -20.13 30.08 24.40
CA SER A 186 -21.44 29.66 24.90
C SER A 186 -21.33 28.42 25.80
N SER A 187 -21.76 28.56 27.05
CA SER A 187 -21.71 27.47 28.03
C SER A 187 -22.69 26.33 27.77
N THR A 188 -23.63 26.49 26.84
CA THR A 188 -24.68 25.51 26.55
C THR A 188 -24.60 24.94 25.13
N ASN A 189 -23.82 25.56 24.24
CA ASN A 189 -23.76 25.16 22.84
C ASN A 189 -22.47 24.36 22.54
N LEU A 190 -22.62 23.39 21.64
CA LEU A 190 -21.50 22.69 21.03
C LEU A 190 -21.10 23.40 19.75
N GLN A 191 -19.84 23.25 19.36
CA GLN A 191 -19.37 23.73 18.07
C GLN A 191 -20.02 22.93 16.92
N PRO A 192 -20.30 23.55 15.76
CA PRO A 192 -20.96 22.87 14.64
C PRO A 192 -20.01 21.95 13.85
N PHE A 193 -18.93 21.47 14.49
CA PHE A 193 -17.92 20.64 13.88
C PHE A 193 -17.41 19.57 14.83
N ALA A 194 -17.04 18.43 14.25
CA ALA A 194 -16.49 17.28 14.93
C ALA A 194 -15.06 17.01 14.48
N TYR A 195 -14.30 16.40 15.38
CA TYR A 195 -12.97 15.89 15.11
C TYR A 195 -13.01 14.37 15.07
N LEU A 196 -12.59 13.82 13.93
CA LEU A 196 -12.54 12.39 13.65
C LEU A 196 -11.08 11.92 13.71
N PRO A 197 -10.68 11.20 14.77
CA PRO A 197 -9.41 10.49 14.79
C PRO A 197 -9.45 9.29 13.84
N MET A 198 -8.38 9.09 13.07
CA MET A 198 -8.25 8.01 12.09
C MET A 198 -6.88 7.36 12.22
N LEU A 199 -6.82 6.05 11.97
CA LEU A 199 -5.62 5.23 12.10
C LEU A 199 -5.55 4.25 10.93
N GLU A 200 -4.34 3.96 10.45
CA GLU A 200 -4.11 2.91 9.47
C GLU A 200 -3.20 1.83 10.08
N PRO A 201 -3.77 0.69 10.53
CA PRO A 201 -2.98 -0.36 11.16
C PRO A 201 -1.97 -0.99 10.21
N LYS A 202 -0.72 -1.11 10.65
CA LYS A 202 0.37 -1.75 9.91
C LYS A 202 0.79 -3.03 10.61
N VAL A 203 -0.08 -4.04 10.57
CA VAL A 203 0.12 -5.34 11.25
C VAL A 203 1.22 -6.20 10.62
N ALA A 204 1.50 -6.03 9.33
CA ALA A 204 2.56 -6.74 8.61
C ALA A 204 3.91 -6.03 8.63
N GLY A 205 3.97 -4.78 9.12
CA GLY A 205 5.19 -3.98 9.15
C GLY A 205 5.93 -4.12 10.47
N SER A 206 7.26 -3.91 10.47
CA SER A 206 8.08 -3.79 11.68
C SER A 206 7.87 -2.47 12.44
N GLN A 207 6.77 -1.76 12.17
CA GLN A 207 6.50 -0.44 12.70
C GLN A 207 5.92 -0.56 14.11
N TYR A 208 6.57 0.05 15.10
CA TYR A 208 6.07 0.10 16.48
C TYR A 208 4.91 1.08 16.68
N VAL A 209 4.72 2.02 15.76
CA VAL A 209 3.67 3.04 15.81
C VAL A 209 2.94 3.07 14.48
N TRP A 210 1.62 3.03 14.52
CA TRP A 210 0.79 3.15 13.33
C TRP A 210 0.49 4.60 12.99
N PRO A 211 0.52 4.97 11.71
CA PRO A 211 0.23 6.33 11.29
C PRO A 211 -1.26 6.64 11.51
N GLY A 212 -1.54 7.87 11.93
CA GLY A 212 -2.89 8.35 12.17
C GLY A 212 -3.05 9.82 11.81
N ASN A 213 -4.30 10.26 11.66
CA ASN A 213 -4.64 11.64 11.34
C ASN A 213 -5.89 12.08 12.11
N LEU A 214 -6.01 13.38 12.34
CA LEU A 214 -7.19 14.00 12.93
C LEU A 214 -7.87 14.85 11.86
N LYS A 215 -9.08 14.48 11.45
CA LYS A 215 -9.85 15.21 10.44
C LYS A 215 -10.96 16.02 11.07
N LYS A 216 -11.36 17.11 10.42
CA LYS A 216 -12.42 18.01 10.92
C LYS A 216 -13.60 18.03 9.96
N TYR A 217 -14.80 17.78 10.45
CA TYR A 217 -16.03 17.75 9.65
C TYR A 217 -17.12 18.64 10.26
N ASN A 218 -18.08 19.11 9.46
CA ASN A 218 -19.31 19.71 9.95
C ASN A 218 -20.21 18.65 10.59
N VAL A 219 -20.97 19.03 11.62
CA VAL A 219 -21.96 18.16 12.25
C VAL A 219 -23.35 18.64 11.86
N TYR A 220 -24.16 17.74 11.29
CA TYR A 220 -25.55 18.04 10.97
C TYR A 220 -26.40 16.76 11.03
N GLN A 221 -27.57 16.85 11.67
CA GLN A 221 -28.52 15.75 11.82
C GLN A 221 -27.91 14.41 12.28
N GLY A 222 -26.93 14.47 13.21
CA GLY A 222 -26.31 13.28 13.79
C GLY A 222 -25.26 12.60 12.91
N THR A 223 -24.91 13.18 11.76
CA THR A 223 -23.82 12.69 10.89
C THR A 223 -22.82 13.80 10.56
N LEU A 224 -21.77 13.42 9.84
CA LEU A 224 -20.64 14.27 9.49
C LEU A 224 -20.68 14.66 8.01
N TYR A 225 -20.45 15.93 7.73
CA TYR A 225 -20.34 16.48 6.39
C TYR A 225 -18.99 17.13 6.17
N GLY A 226 -18.43 16.94 4.98
CA GLY A 226 -17.20 17.57 4.52
C GLY A 226 -17.35 19.05 4.20
N LYS A 227 -16.41 19.52 3.40
CA LYS A 227 -16.34 20.90 2.91
C LYS A 227 -17.49 21.19 1.95
N SER A 228 -18.52 21.85 2.46
CA SER A 228 -19.73 22.24 1.73
C SER A 228 -20.37 23.47 2.38
N THR A 229 -21.23 24.17 1.65
CA THR A 229 -22.01 25.30 2.17
C THR A 229 -23.34 24.82 2.73
N PHE A 230 -23.82 25.41 3.83
CA PHE A 230 -25.13 25.07 4.38
C PHE A 230 -26.27 25.55 3.46
N PRO A 231 -27.33 24.75 3.21
CA PRO A 231 -27.52 23.35 3.67
C PRO A 231 -26.57 22.39 2.96
N PHE A 232 -25.96 21.48 3.73
CA PHE A 232 -24.94 20.58 3.21
C PHE A 232 -25.52 19.61 2.19
N SER A 233 -24.86 19.50 1.03
CA SER A 233 -25.21 18.50 0.00
C SER A 233 -25.00 17.08 0.50
N GLU A 234 -25.87 16.15 0.11
CA GLU A 234 -25.69 14.70 0.36
C GLU A 234 -24.36 14.18 -0.19
N SER A 235 -23.87 14.73 -1.32
CA SER A 235 -22.56 14.37 -1.87
C SER A 235 -21.38 14.74 -0.96
N SER A 236 -21.61 15.55 0.08
CA SER A 236 -20.60 15.90 1.08
C SER A 236 -20.74 15.11 2.38
N ARG A 237 -21.66 14.15 2.45
CA ARG A 237 -21.80 13.28 3.62
C ARG A 237 -20.58 12.36 3.73
N LEU A 238 -20.09 12.16 4.95
CA LEU A 238 -18.89 11.35 5.18
C LEU A 238 -19.21 9.86 5.17
N TYR A 239 -20.22 9.44 5.95
CA TYR A 239 -20.64 8.06 6.06
C TYR A 239 -21.63 7.71 4.96
N VAL A 240 -21.26 6.80 4.08
CA VAL A 240 -22.03 6.35 2.91
C VAL A 240 -22.28 4.85 3.01
N ASP A 241 -23.18 4.34 2.19
CA ASP A 241 -23.48 2.91 2.04
C ASP A 241 -23.00 2.53 0.63
N ASP A 242 -21.70 2.27 0.50
CA ASP A 242 -21.08 1.97 -0.81
C ASP A 242 -21.21 0.47 -1.14
N ASP A 243 -21.43 -0.39 -0.15
CA ASP A 243 -21.57 -1.84 -0.32
C ASP A 243 -23.02 -2.34 -0.48
N GLY A 244 -24.01 -1.48 -0.23
CA GLY A 244 -25.44 -1.69 -0.47
C GLY A 244 -26.13 -2.53 0.60
N ASP A 245 -25.67 -2.45 1.85
CA ASP A 245 -26.19 -3.22 2.98
C ASP A 245 -27.29 -2.49 3.80
N ASP A 246 -27.75 -1.33 3.29
CA ASP A 246 -28.71 -0.41 3.92
C ASP A 246 -28.18 0.27 5.20
N PHE A 247 -26.88 0.17 5.50
CA PHE A 247 -26.23 0.78 6.66
C PHE A 247 -25.04 1.67 6.26
N PRO A 248 -25.07 2.98 6.52
CA PRO A 248 -23.99 3.85 6.09
C PRO A 248 -22.80 3.84 7.06
N ASP A 249 -21.90 2.88 6.90
CA ASP A 249 -20.67 2.74 7.69
C ASP A 249 -19.38 2.95 6.89
N ASP A 250 -19.46 3.00 5.56
CA ASP A 250 -18.33 3.30 4.69
C ASP A 250 -17.92 4.77 4.72
N LEU A 251 -16.61 5.03 4.64
CA LEU A 251 -16.09 6.39 4.52
C LEU A 251 -15.99 6.81 3.06
N SER A 252 -16.73 7.85 2.68
CA SER A 252 -16.69 8.45 1.33
C SER A 252 -15.27 8.85 0.94
N THR A 253 -14.82 8.31 -0.19
CA THR A 253 -13.52 8.62 -0.81
C THR A 253 -13.47 10.05 -1.36
N SER A 254 -14.62 10.66 -1.65
CA SER A 254 -14.73 12.00 -2.25
C SER A 254 -14.90 13.12 -1.21
N THR A 255 -15.35 12.80 0.00
CA THR A 255 -15.68 13.81 1.02
C THR A 255 -14.42 14.42 1.64
N GLN A 256 -14.09 15.63 1.23
CA GLN A 256 -13.00 16.42 1.79
C GLN A 256 -13.33 16.92 3.20
N ASP A 257 -12.40 16.76 4.14
CA ASP A 257 -12.51 17.36 5.46
C ASP A 257 -12.31 18.90 5.40
N LEU A 258 -12.73 19.61 6.44
CA LEU A 258 -12.68 21.07 6.50
C LEU A 258 -11.26 21.65 6.45
N TRP A 259 -10.24 20.86 6.80
CA TRP A 259 -8.85 21.27 6.71
C TRP A 259 -8.18 20.88 5.38
N SER A 260 -8.83 20.08 4.54
CA SER A 260 -8.33 19.76 3.21
C SER A 260 -8.20 21.02 2.34
N THR A 261 -7.03 21.15 1.72
CA THR A 261 -6.71 22.25 0.79
C THR A 261 -6.91 21.86 -0.67
N THR A 262 -7.10 20.58 -0.96
CA THR A 262 -7.24 20.01 -2.30
C THR A 262 -8.06 18.74 -2.23
N ASP A 263 -8.50 18.26 -3.38
CA ASP A 263 -8.92 16.89 -3.56
C ASP A 263 -7.68 15.99 -3.61
N TYR A 264 -7.61 15.02 -2.71
CA TYR A 264 -6.52 14.04 -2.69
C TYR A 264 -6.88 12.88 -3.59
N LYS A 265 -5.96 12.45 -4.45
CA LYS A 265 -6.18 11.39 -5.44
C LYS A 265 -5.32 10.16 -5.15
N ASN A 266 -5.83 8.96 -5.46
CA ASN A 266 -5.07 7.71 -5.45
C ASN A 266 -4.20 7.56 -6.72
N ASP A 267 -3.44 6.48 -6.82
CA ASP A 267 -2.58 6.16 -7.99
C ASP A 267 -3.36 6.06 -9.32
N LYS A 268 -4.68 5.85 -9.26
CA LYS A 268 -5.58 5.75 -10.42
C LYS A 268 -6.25 7.09 -10.79
N GLY A 269 -5.97 8.16 -10.04
CA GLY A 269 -6.58 9.49 -10.22
C GLY A 269 -7.96 9.65 -9.58
N GLU A 270 -8.45 8.66 -8.85
CA GLU A 270 -9.74 8.69 -8.14
C GLU A 270 -9.59 9.40 -6.79
N SER A 271 -10.65 10.02 -6.27
CA SER A 271 -10.58 10.70 -4.95
C SER A 271 -10.26 9.70 -3.83
N ALA A 272 -9.51 10.15 -2.83
CA ALA A 272 -9.03 9.34 -1.70
C ALA A 272 -8.97 10.17 -0.41
N ASN A 273 -9.97 11.01 -0.18
CA ASN A 273 -10.03 11.93 0.97
C ASN A 273 -10.29 11.20 2.30
N ASN A 274 -10.75 9.96 2.26
CA ASN A 274 -10.87 9.07 3.42
C ASN A 274 -9.52 8.50 3.91
N SER A 275 -8.42 8.63 3.15
CA SER A 275 -7.08 8.17 3.59
C SER A 275 -6.56 8.99 4.79
N ILE A 276 -5.82 8.35 5.72
CA ILE A 276 -5.11 9.08 6.78
C ILE A 276 -4.13 10.12 6.21
N TYR A 277 -3.59 9.96 5.01
CA TYR A 277 -2.60 10.87 4.44
C TYR A 277 -3.21 12.10 3.76
N ALA A 278 -4.53 12.11 3.59
CA ALA A 278 -5.29 13.21 3.01
C ALA A 278 -5.72 14.22 4.08
N GLY A 279 -5.52 15.51 3.81
CA GLY A 279 -6.13 16.59 4.60
C GLY A 279 -5.81 16.57 6.10
N GLY A 280 -6.83 16.89 6.89
CA GLY A 280 -6.79 16.80 8.35
C GLY A 280 -5.69 17.62 9.00
N ALA A 281 -5.17 17.12 10.12
CA ALA A 281 -4.09 17.74 10.87
C ALA A 281 -2.85 17.94 9.98
N TYR A 282 -2.55 16.99 9.08
CA TYR A 282 -1.42 17.14 8.15
C TYR A 282 -1.54 18.39 7.26
N ALA A 283 -2.74 18.76 6.81
CA ALA A 283 -2.94 19.99 6.04
C ALA A 283 -2.73 21.27 6.88
N ARG A 284 -2.86 21.18 8.21
CA ARG A 284 -2.61 22.26 9.18
C ARG A 284 -1.17 22.31 9.68
N LEU A 285 -0.38 21.28 9.40
CA LEU A 285 1.01 21.16 9.84
C LEU A 285 2.03 21.73 8.83
N LYS A 286 1.60 22.32 7.72
CA LYS A 286 2.51 22.83 6.67
C LYS A 286 3.49 23.89 7.21
N ALA A 287 4.78 23.67 6.98
CA ALA A 287 5.84 24.62 7.31
C ALA A 287 5.83 25.82 6.32
N PRO A 288 6.18 27.04 6.76
CA PRO A 288 6.36 28.18 5.85
C PRO A 288 7.46 27.91 4.82
N THR A 289 7.21 28.24 3.55
CA THR A 289 8.20 28.18 2.46
C THR A 289 8.48 29.60 1.97
N ALA A 290 9.73 30.04 2.06
CA ALA A 290 10.30 31.34 1.66
C ALA A 290 9.31 32.51 1.38
N GLY A 291 9.25 33.45 2.32
CA GLY A 291 8.55 34.74 2.23
C GLY A 291 8.33 35.32 3.63
N THR A 292 9.14 36.33 4.00
CA THR A 292 9.16 37.15 5.25
C THR A 292 9.04 36.48 6.63
N ASN A 293 8.71 35.19 6.74
CA ASN A 293 8.58 34.42 7.99
C ASN A 293 9.35 33.08 7.94
N ALA A 294 10.46 33.02 7.18
CA ALA A 294 11.33 31.84 7.08
C ALA A 294 12.20 31.59 8.33
N SER A 295 11.92 32.30 9.44
CA SER A 295 12.78 32.36 10.63
C SER A 295 12.36 31.43 11.76
N THR A 296 11.14 30.85 11.75
CA THR A 296 10.74 29.84 12.75
C THR A 296 9.88 28.75 12.13
N THR A 297 10.48 27.60 11.84
CA THR A 297 9.72 26.37 11.69
C THR A 297 9.50 25.71 13.05
N ARG A 298 8.64 24.70 13.08
CA ARG A 298 8.59 23.77 14.22
C ARG A 298 9.99 23.20 14.46
N ASN A 299 10.25 22.82 15.71
CA ASN A 299 11.44 22.08 16.09
C ASN A 299 11.04 20.61 16.30
N VAL A 300 11.89 19.70 15.87
CA VAL A 300 11.77 18.27 16.19
C VAL A 300 13.00 17.91 17.02
N TYR A 301 12.77 17.42 18.23
CA TYR A 301 13.84 16.93 19.09
C TYR A 301 13.93 15.42 18.96
N VAL A 302 15.11 14.90 18.69
CA VAL A 302 15.37 13.47 18.57
C VAL A 302 16.56 13.07 19.42
N GLU A 303 16.50 11.86 19.97
CA GLU A 303 17.65 11.25 20.62
C GLU A 303 18.57 10.64 19.56
N SER A 304 19.86 10.93 19.65
CA SER A 304 20.90 10.39 18.78
C SER A 304 22.04 9.87 19.63
N GLY A 305 22.58 8.70 19.30
CA GLY A 305 23.52 7.94 20.12
C GLY A 305 22.83 7.03 21.14
N THR A 306 23.61 6.12 21.72
CA THR A 306 23.16 5.18 22.75
C THR A 306 24.01 5.29 24.02
N GLY A 307 23.43 4.91 25.17
CA GLY A 307 24.10 4.90 26.46
C GLY A 307 24.66 6.28 26.84
N SER A 308 25.92 6.33 27.27
CA SER A 308 26.58 7.58 27.69
C SER A 308 26.81 8.60 26.57
N ASN A 309 26.60 8.21 25.30
CA ASN A 309 26.72 9.10 24.13
C ASN A 309 25.36 9.64 23.63
N ALA A 310 24.26 9.24 24.26
CA ALA A 310 22.92 9.72 23.88
C ALA A 310 22.82 11.23 24.10
N LYS A 311 22.36 11.95 23.08
CA LYS A 311 22.13 13.39 23.12
C LYS A 311 20.81 13.75 22.46
N LEU A 312 20.17 14.79 22.98
CA LEU A 312 18.98 15.36 22.38
C LEU A 312 19.39 16.37 21.30
N VAL A 313 19.09 16.07 20.04
CA VAL A 313 19.40 16.93 18.89
C VAL A 313 18.14 17.68 18.47
N ASN A 314 18.25 19.01 18.35
CA ASN A 314 17.18 19.86 17.85
C ASN A 314 17.31 20.03 16.34
N ILE A 315 16.37 19.47 15.59
CA ILE A 315 16.24 19.65 14.15
C ILE A 315 15.27 20.78 13.86
N LYS A 316 15.72 21.74 13.06
CA LYS A 316 14.93 22.91 12.67
C LYS A 316 15.36 23.45 11.31
N VAL A 317 14.57 24.36 10.74
CA VAL A 317 14.96 25.14 9.56
C VAL A 317 15.09 26.61 9.93
N THR A 318 16.17 27.23 9.46
CA THR A 318 16.42 28.66 9.63
C THR A 318 16.82 29.24 8.29
N ASN A 319 16.05 30.21 7.78
CA ASN A 319 16.30 30.88 6.51
C ASN A 319 16.47 29.90 5.32
N GLY A 320 15.67 28.83 5.30
CA GLY A 320 15.72 27.82 4.24
C GLY A 320 16.92 26.87 4.31
N THR A 321 17.60 26.79 5.45
CA THR A 321 18.67 25.82 5.71
C THR A 321 18.28 24.91 6.87
N VAL A 322 18.44 23.60 6.70
CA VAL A 322 18.24 22.60 7.74
C VAL A 322 19.41 22.64 8.72
N ILE A 323 19.11 22.67 10.01
CA ILE A 323 20.07 22.68 11.12
C ILE A 323 19.87 21.41 11.96
N GLY A 324 20.97 20.77 12.36
CA GLY A 324 20.98 19.63 13.28
C GLY A 324 21.22 18.25 12.62
N PHE A 325 21.07 18.12 11.30
CA PHE A 325 21.34 16.85 10.60
C PHE A 325 22.79 16.40 10.63
N ASP A 326 23.72 17.34 10.76
CA ASP A 326 25.15 17.15 10.94
C ASP A 326 25.51 16.64 12.34
N GLN A 327 24.59 16.77 13.30
CA GLN A 327 24.78 16.33 14.68
C GLN A 327 24.22 14.92 14.92
N LEU A 328 23.44 14.38 13.99
CA LEU A 328 22.91 13.02 14.08
C LEU A 328 24.01 12.00 13.82
N ASP A 329 23.95 10.89 14.55
CA ASP A 329 24.78 9.70 14.37
C ASP A 329 24.38 8.89 13.14
N THR A 330 25.05 7.75 12.95
CA THR A 330 24.93 6.91 11.76
C THR A 330 23.58 6.20 11.63
N ASP A 331 22.80 6.15 12.70
CA ASP A 331 21.46 5.54 12.71
C ASP A 331 20.45 6.39 11.91
N TYR A 332 20.73 7.69 11.72
CA TYR A 332 19.91 8.58 10.91
C TYR A 332 20.47 8.72 9.48
N GLY A 333 20.11 7.75 8.65
CA GLY A 333 20.34 7.76 7.21
C GLY A 333 19.53 8.83 6.48
N VAL A 334 19.61 8.77 5.13
CA VAL A 334 18.91 9.72 4.27
C VAL A 334 17.39 9.59 4.41
N ALA A 335 16.87 8.37 4.53
CA ALA A 335 15.44 8.11 4.67
C ALA A 335 14.91 8.70 5.99
N GLU A 336 15.61 8.44 7.09
CA GLU A 336 15.30 8.96 8.42
C GLU A 336 15.29 10.49 8.41
N LYS A 337 16.29 11.13 7.78
CA LYS A 337 16.34 12.58 7.62
C LYS A 337 15.16 13.13 6.81
N LEU A 338 14.70 12.44 5.77
CA LEU A 338 13.48 12.84 5.04
C LEU A 338 12.23 12.72 5.92
N TYR A 339 12.12 11.69 6.75
CA TYR A 339 11.03 11.58 7.73
C TYR A 339 11.06 12.74 8.73
N LEU A 340 12.23 13.14 9.22
CA LEU A 340 12.35 14.30 10.11
C LEU A 340 11.89 15.61 9.45
N LEU A 341 12.19 15.82 8.16
CA LEU A 341 11.64 16.96 7.41
C LEU A 341 10.11 16.91 7.31
N SER A 342 9.52 15.72 7.20
CA SER A 342 8.06 15.57 7.17
C SER A 342 7.41 15.96 8.50
N PHE A 343 8.05 15.63 9.63
CA PHE A 343 7.61 16.06 10.97
C PHE A 343 7.71 17.57 11.18
N LEU A 344 8.69 18.22 10.54
CA LEU A 344 8.80 19.68 10.53
C LEU A 344 7.67 20.36 9.72
N GLY A 345 6.91 19.60 8.94
CA GLY A 345 5.79 20.10 8.14
C GLY A 345 6.10 20.33 6.66
N TYR A 346 7.26 19.89 6.18
CA TYR A 346 7.63 20.00 4.77
C TYR A 346 7.02 18.86 3.95
N SER A 347 6.63 19.17 2.70
CA SER A 347 6.14 18.16 1.77
C SER A 347 7.33 17.40 1.19
N VAL A 348 7.64 16.23 1.76
CA VAL A 348 8.76 15.37 1.37
C VAL A 348 8.24 14.05 0.82
N SER A 349 8.83 13.59 -0.29
CA SER A 349 8.67 12.21 -0.77
C SER A 349 9.82 11.37 -0.23
N THR A 350 9.50 10.29 0.48
CA THR A 350 10.49 9.34 1.01
C THR A 350 11.19 8.54 -0.08
N ASP A 351 10.59 8.41 -1.26
CA ASP A 351 11.17 7.73 -2.43
C ASP A 351 12.39 8.48 -2.99
N ALA A 352 12.58 9.76 -2.62
CA ALA A 352 13.78 10.53 -2.94
C ALA A 352 15.04 10.00 -2.23
N ALA A 353 14.90 9.11 -1.24
CA ALA A 353 16.02 8.59 -0.46
C ALA A 353 17.09 7.93 -1.33
N ALA A 354 16.70 7.13 -2.32
CA ALA A 354 17.65 6.47 -3.22
C ALA A 354 18.45 7.50 -4.05
N THR A 355 17.77 8.53 -4.56
CA THR A 355 18.41 9.61 -5.36
C THR A 355 19.37 10.44 -4.51
N ILE A 356 18.99 10.79 -3.28
CA ILE A 356 19.84 11.56 -2.38
C ILE A 356 21.02 10.71 -1.89
N THR A 357 20.80 9.41 -1.61
CA THR A 357 21.87 8.47 -1.23
C THR A 357 22.91 8.33 -2.33
N ALA A 358 22.49 8.34 -3.61
CA ALA A 358 23.39 8.29 -4.76
C ALA A 358 24.28 9.55 -4.91
N LEU A 359 24.00 10.64 -4.17
CA LEU A 359 24.87 11.81 -4.13
C LEU A 359 26.16 11.46 -3.38
N ASN A 360 27.28 11.56 -4.08
CA ASN A 360 28.58 11.06 -3.65
C ASN A 360 29.25 11.83 -2.49
N THR A 361 28.63 12.90 -1.97
CA THR A 361 29.20 13.67 -0.84
C THR A 361 28.11 14.14 0.12
N ALA A 362 28.46 14.23 1.40
CA ALA A 362 27.59 14.81 2.44
C ALA A 362 27.16 16.24 2.09
N ALA A 363 28.05 17.04 1.49
CA ALA A 363 27.74 18.40 1.05
C ALA A 363 26.62 18.43 -0.01
N LYS A 364 26.63 17.51 -0.98
CA LYS A 364 25.57 17.41 -1.98
C LYS A 364 24.24 16.96 -1.38
N GLN A 365 24.28 16.03 -0.43
CA GLN A 365 23.08 15.59 0.31
C GLN A 365 22.49 16.75 1.13
N THR A 366 23.31 17.51 1.86
CA THR A 366 22.88 18.71 2.59
C THR A 366 22.25 19.74 1.65
N THR A 367 22.83 19.97 0.48
CA THR A 367 22.22 20.86 -0.54
C THR A 367 20.86 20.35 -0.99
N ALA A 368 20.70 19.04 -1.23
CA ALA A 368 19.42 18.45 -1.61
C ALA A 368 18.34 18.64 -0.51
N PHE A 369 18.68 18.45 0.76
CA PHE A 369 17.77 18.71 1.88
C PHE A 369 17.39 20.20 1.98
N ASN A 370 18.36 21.10 1.80
CA ASN A 370 18.10 22.55 1.81
C ASN A 370 17.22 22.98 0.64
N ASP A 371 17.37 22.37 -0.54
CA ASP A 371 16.52 22.63 -1.69
C ASP A 371 15.05 22.25 -1.45
N ILE A 372 14.82 21.11 -0.79
CA ILE A 372 13.47 20.65 -0.40
C ILE A 372 12.77 21.71 0.45
N VAL A 373 13.44 22.22 1.49
CA VAL A 373 12.82 23.18 2.42
C VAL A 373 12.68 24.58 1.80
N LYS A 374 13.41 24.88 0.72
CA LYS A 374 13.27 26.11 -0.07
C LYS A 374 12.16 26.05 -1.12
N LYS A 375 11.87 24.87 -1.69
CA LYS A 375 11.05 24.72 -2.91
C LYS A 375 9.61 24.23 -2.70
N SER A 376 9.13 23.97 -1.48
CA SER A 376 7.85 23.25 -1.29
C SER A 376 6.60 24.05 -1.70
N THR A 377 6.34 24.17 -3.00
CA THR A 377 5.04 24.50 -3.59
C THR A 377 4.05 23.34 -3.38
N ASN A 378 2.76 23.68 -3.31
CA ASN A 378 1.61 22.78 -3.11
C ASN A 378 1.44 21.74 -4.24
N SER A 379 2.32 20.75 -4.35
CA SER A 379 2.13 19.61 -5.25
C SER A 379 2.23 18.30 -4.47
N ARG A 380 1.21 18.01 -3.66
CA ARG A 380 0.85 16.62 -3.32
C ARG A 380 -0.10 16.00 -4.36
N GLY A 381 -0.29 16.66 -5.52
CA GLY A 381 -1.05 16.15 -6.65
C GLY A 381 -0.28 15.18 -7.55
N GLU A 382 1.04 15.06 -7.39
CA GLU A 382 1.87 14.12 -8.14
C GLU A 382 2.78 13.38 -7.17
N GLY A 383 2.50 12.10 -6.90
CA GLY A 383 3.37 11.30 -6.06
C GLY A 383 2.69 10.51 -4.95
N ILE A 384 1.44 10.05 -5.14
CA ILE A 384 1.28 8.61 -4.99
C ILE A 384 1.72 8.08 -6.36
N ARG A 385 3.02 7.85 -6.48
CA ARG A 385 3.53 6.82 -7.37
C ARG A 385 3.89 5.72 -6.39
N ARG A 386 2.94 4.87 -6.02
CA ARG A 386 3.36 3.50 -5.74
C ARG A 386 3.95 2.99 -7.05
N ARG A 387 5.27 3.09 -7.18
CA ARG A 387 5.99 2.06 -7.94
C ARG A 387 5.73 0.76 -7.20
N SER A 388 4.62 0.13 -7.56
CA SER A 388 4.56 -1.30 -7.75
C SER A 388 5.55 -1.64 -8.88
N THR A 389 6.84 -1.51 -8.57
CA THR A 389 7.88 -2.32 -9.19
C THR A 389 8.26 -3.33 -8.12
N LEU A 390 7.49 -4.38 -8.00
CA LEU A 390 7.72 -5.66 -8.68
C LEU A 390 6.42 -6.47 -8.65
#